data_AF-R8ZXN9-F1
#
_entry.id   AF-R8ZXN9-F1
#
_cell.length_a   1.000
_cell.length_b   1.000
_cell.length_c   1.000
_cell.angle_alpha   90.00
_cell.angle_beta   90.00
_cell.angle_gamma   90.00
#
_symmetry.space_group_name_H-M   'P 1'
#
loop_
_entity.id
_entity.type
_entity.pdbx_description
1 polymer ?
#
loop_
_entity_poly.entity_id
_entity_poly.type
_entity_poly.pdbx_seq_one_letter_code
_entity_poly.pdbx_strand_id
1 'polypeptide(L)'
;MKKILILLIIPISLFSEPNLEICKRFLHDEFDPTFFIKKMEEGDTSFANHYITDIHFAILNKEQLKILRNFYFAKYGYIFKSADLNLIFNKYHWYSPKISDQNTIIKNFKEIESDTVKRIAFFENKSNEKPVNHISNIIGKWHLGETVGSGYNDRFIFRKNKEYTYFPSEAKDLPKYAYFSGEYEISNGFLILTVNKIREYKHSDSFKLAEGGNHTCFWENQKLDKERKLGKPLVLNFPIYHSDFSEDSMKVIRLGSFLFYEKDFDD
;
A
#
# COMPACT_ATOMS: atom_id res chain seq x y z
N MET A 1 -27.58 -50.51 29.93
CA MET A 1 -26.37 -49.65 29.92
C MET A 1 -26.53 -48.57 28.87
N LYS A 2 -26.70 -47.30 29.28
CA LYS A 2 -26.85 -46.15 28.39
C LYS A 2 -25.48 -45.80 27.79
N LYS A 3 -25.35 -45.82 26.46
CA LYS A 3 -24.18 -45.27 25.76
C LYS A 3 -24.31 -43.75 25.75
N ILE A 4 -23.44 -43.07 26.49
CA ILE A 4 -23.26 -41.62 26.43
C ILE A 4 -22.55 -41.32 25.11
N LEU A 5 -23.25 -40.65 24.20
CA LEU A 5 -22.68 -40.09 22.98
C LEU A 5 -22.02 -38.77 23.36
N ILE A 6 -20.70 -38.76 23.52
CA ILE A 6 -19.93 -37.53 23.68
C ILE A 6 -19.87 -36.87 22.30
N LEU A 7 -20.71 -35.85 22.07
CA LEU A 7 -20.55 -34.94 20.95
C LEU A 7 -19.28 -34.12 21.21
N LEU A 8 -18.18 -34.48 20.54
CA LEU A 8 -17.03 -33.60 20.39
C LEU A 8 -17.49 -32.40 19.55
N ILE A 9 -17.78 -31.29 20.21
CA ILE A 9 -17.89 -29.99 19.57
C ILE A 9 -16.48 -29.64 19.12
N ILE A 10 -16.14 -30.01 17.89
CA ILE A 10 -14.99 -29.44 17.20
C ILE A 10 -15.29 -27.94 17.09
N PRO A 11 -14.43 -27.04 17.59
CA PRO A 11 -14.59 -25.63 17.30
C PRO A 11 -14.42 -25.50 15.78
N ILE A 12 -15.55 -25.30 15.09
CA ILE A 12 -15.53 -24.83 13.71
C ILE A 12 -14.77 -23.52 13.77
N SER A 13 -13.54 -23.52 13.26
CA SER A 13 -12.73 -22.32 13.10
C SER A 13 -13.57 -21.32 12.34
N LEU A 14 -13.96 -20.24 13.02
CA LEU A 14 -14.87 -19.20 12.55
C LEU A 14 -14.32 -18.33 11.39
N PHE A 15 -13.25 -18.75 10.73
CA PHE A 15 -12.69 -18.07 9.58
C PHE A 15 -12.18 -19.10 8.58
N SER A 16 -12.99 -19.37 7.55
CA SER A 16 -12.48 -19.95 6.31
C SER A 16 -12.96 -19.10 5.13
N GLU A 17 -12.38 -17.89 5.00
CA GLU A 17 -12.02 -17.53 3.64
C GLU A 17 -11.09 -18.67 3.17
N PRO A 18 -11.36 -19.32 2.03
CA PRO A 18 -10.49 -20.37 1.56
C PRO A 18 -9.09 -19.78 1.55
N ASN A 19 -8.21 -20.39 2.32
CA ASN A 19 -6.81 -20.04 2.55
C ASN A 19 -6.05 -19.50 1.30
N LEU A 20 -6.48 -19.92 0.10
CA LEU A 20 -6.01 -19.45 -1.21
C LEU A 20 -6.41 -18.00 -1.56
N GLU A 21 -7.59 -17.53 -1.16
CA GLU A 21 -8.10 -16.18 -1.42
C GLU A 21 -7.29 -15.10 -0.67
N ILE A 22 -6.74 -15.43 0.50
CA ILE A 22 -5.85 -14.53 1.25
C ILE A 22 -4.60 -14.23 0.44
N CYS A 23 -3.96 -15.26 -0.12
CA CYS A 23 -2.75 -15.07 -0.92
C CYS A 23 -3.00 -14.30 -2.22
N LYS A 24 -4.18 -14.48 -2.84
CA LYS A 24 -4.54 -13.76 -4.07
C LYS A 24 -4.58 -12.24 -3.88
N ARG A 25 -4.80 -11.75 -2.66
CA ARG A 25 -4.78 -10.31 -2.34
C ARG A 25 -3.43 -9.64 -2.62
N PHE A 26 -2.35 -10.42 -2.62
CA PHE A 26 -0.97 -9.92 -2.80
C PHE A 26 -0.45 -10.03 -4.25
N LEU A 27 -1.25 -10.57 -5.17
CA LEU A 27 -0.78 -10.90 -6.53
C LEU A 27 -0.82 -9.72 -7.51
N HIS A 28 -1.27 -8.53 -7.10
CA HIS A 28 -1.35 -7.35 -7.97
C HIS A 28 0.02 -6.72 -8.22
N ASP A 29 0.25 -6.18 -9.42
CA ASP A 29 1.50 -5.47 -9.72
C ASP A 29 1.51 -4.12 -8.99
N GLU A 30 2.32 -4.03 -7.92
CA GLU A 30 2.43 -2.83 -7.10
C GLU A 30 2.93 -1.61 -7.89
N PHE A 31 3.51 -1.83 -9.07
CA PHE A 31 4.02 -0.78 -9.95
C PHE A 31 3.14 -0.50 -11.17
N ASP A 32 1.94 -1.08 -11.25
CA ASP A 32 0.94 -0.69 -12.25
C ASP A 32 -0.02 0.37 -11.67
N PRO A 33 0.22 1.67 -11.90
CA PRO A 33 -0.66 2.73 -11.42
C PRO A 33 -2.07 2.65 -11.99
N THR A 34 -2.22 2.03 -13.16
CA THR A 34 -3.51 1.98 -13.84
C THR A 34 -4.35 0.82 -13.35
N PHE A 35 -3.80 -0.13 -12.59
CA PHE A 35 -4.50 -1.35 -12.19
C PHE A 35 -5.89 -1.05 -11.60
N PHE A 36 -5.96 -0.23 -10.54
CA PHE A 36 -7.24 0.06 -9.88
C PHE A 36 -8.16 0.96 -10.71
N ILE A 37 -7.60 1.89 -11.49
CA ILE A 37 -8.39 2.74 -12.38
C ILE A 37 -9.03 1.90 -13.48
N LYS A 38 -8.27 0.98 -14.09
CA LYS A 38 -8.76 0.05 -15.10
C LYS A 38 -9.82 -0.89 -14.53
N LYS A 39 -9.61 -1.43 -13.32
CA LYS A 39 -10.63 -2.24 -12.63
C LYS A 39 -11.94 -1.48 -12.41
N MET A 40 -11.84 -0.23 -11.97
CA MET A 40 -12.99 0.66 -11.86
C MET A 40 -13.66 0.88 -13.23
N GLU A 41 -12.91 1.18 -14.29
CA GLU A 41 -13.46 1.40 -15.65
C GLU A 41 -14.18 0.14 -16.18
N GLU A 42 -13.65 -1.04 -15.88
CA GLU A 42 -14.23 -2.35 -16.21
C GLU A 42 -15.48 -2.69 -15.38
N GLY A 43 -15.75 -1.93 -14.31
CA GLY A 43 -16.86 -2.19 -13.38
C GLY A 43 -16.58 -3.28 -12.34
N ASP A 44 -15.33 -3.72 -12.23
CA ASP A 44 -14.88 -4.55 -11.13
C ASP A 44 -14.69 -3.69 -9.89
N THR A 45 -15.71 -3.63 -9.03
CA THR A 45 -15.63 -2.89 -7.75
C THR A 45 -15.09 -3.74 -6.60
N SER A 46 -14.72 -5.00 -6.84
CA SER A 46 -14.32 -5.94 -5.80
C SER A 46 -12.98 -5.58 -5.16
N PHE A 47 -12.09 -4.89 -5.91
CA PHE A 47 -10.82 -4.39 -5.41
C PHE A 47 -10.99 -3.42 -4.22
N ALA A 48 -12.15 -2.76 -4.10
CA ALA A 48 -12.45 -1.83 -3.00
C ALA A 48 -12.40 -2.50 -1.62
N ASN A 49 -12.54 -3.82 -1.57
CA ASN A 49 -12.47 -4.61 -0.34
C ASN A 49 -11.05 -5.12 -0.03
N HIS A 50 -10.06 -4.74 -0.84
CA HIS A 50 -8.68 -5.17 -0.71
C HIS A 50 -7.81 -4.02 -0.20
N TYR A 51 -6.72 -4.38 0.49
CA TYR A 51 -5.74 -3.41 0.94
C TYR A 51 -4.96 -2.85 -0.25
N ILE A 52 -5.00 -1.53 -0.43
CA ILE A 52 -4.19 -0.82 -1.42
C ILE A 52 -2.97 -0.26 -0.69
N THR A 53 -1.77 -0.56 -1.17
CA THR A 53 -0.51 -0.11 -0.55
C THR A 53 -0.21 1.35 -0.86
N ASP A 54 0.63 1.98 -0.04
CA ASP A 54 1.08 3.36 -0.26
C ASP A 54 1.89 3.53 -1.56
N ILE A 55 2.57 2.49 -2.04
CA ILE A 55 3.25 2.51 -3.34
C ILE A 55 2.24 2.78 -4.45
N HIS A 56 1.08 2.12 -4.43
CA HIS A 56 0.04 2.38 -5.43
C HIS A 56 -0.43 3.84 -5.41
N PHE A 57 -0.62 4.43 -4.23
CA PHE A 57 -1.00 5.85 -4.14
C PHE A 57 0.11 6.77 -4.60
N ALA A 58 1.38 6.46 -4.31
CA ALA A 58 2.52 7.27 -4.67
C ALA A 58 2.73 7.39 -6.18
N ILE A 59 2.36 6.36 -6.96
CA ILE A 59 2.50 6.39 -8.43
C ILE A 59 1.40 7.26 -9.06
N LEU A 60 0.23 7.35 -8.43
CA LEU A 60 -0.90 8.09 -8.98
C LEU A 60 -0.66 9.59 -8.96
N ASN A 61 -1.06 10.27 -10.04
CA ASN A 61 -1.11 11.72 -10.04
C ASN A 61 -2.34 12.24 -9.26
N LYS A 62 -2.39 13.55 -9.02
CA LYS A 62 -3.45 14.19 -8.23
C LYS A 62 -4.86 13.94 -8.78
N GLU A 63 -5.03 13.91 -10.09
CA GLU A 63 -6.33 13.66 -10.72
C GLU A 63 -6.76 12.19 -10.54
N GLN A 64 -5.83 11.25 -10.71
CA GLN A 64 -6.08 9.83 -10.49
C GLN A 64 -6.40 9.54 -9.02
N LEU A 65 -5.69 10.16 -8.07
CA LEU A 65 -6.00 10.07 -6.63
C LEU A 65 -7.41 10.61 -6.35
N LYS A 66 -7.78 11.75 -6.94
CA LYS A 66 -9.12 12.34 -6.81
C LYS A 66 -10.19 11.37 -7.35
N ILE A 67 -9.97 10.78 -8.52
CA ILE A 67 -10.90 9.80 -9.11
C ILE A 67 -11.02 8.57 -8.21
N LEU A 68 -9.90 7.96 -7.80
CA LEU A 68 -9.89 6.78 -6.93
C LEU A 68 -10.56 7.05 -5.57
N ARG A 69 -10.34 8.23 -4.98
CA ARG A 69 -11.03 8.62 -3.74
C ARG A 69 -12.54 8.73 -3.93
N ASN A 70 -12.97 9.38 -5.00
CA ASN A 70 -14.39 9.59 -5.28
C ASN A 70 -15.09 8.33 -5.78
N PHE A 71 -14.37 7.35 -6.31
CA PHE A 71 -14.90 6.04 -6.66
C PHE A 71 -15.61 5.37 -5.46
N TYR A 72 -15.02 5.43 -4.26
CA TYR A 72 -15.65 4.87 -3.06
C TYR A 72 -17.00 5.50 -2.77
N PHE A 73 -17.19 6.80 -3.04
CA PHE A 73 -18.49 7.46 -2.91
C PHE A 73 -19.44 7.08 -4.06
N ALA A 74 -18.92 7.03 -5.29
CA ALA A 74 -19.68 6.65 -6.49
C ALA A 74 -20.24 5.23 -6.39
N LYS A 75 -19.46 4.28 -5.85
CA LYS A 75 -19.83 2.87 -5.62
C LYS A 75 -21.12 2.74 -4.79
N TYR A 76 -21.34 3.63 -3.83
CA TYR A 76 -22.56 3.66 -3.01
C TYR A 76 -23.68 4.56 -3.58
N GLY A 77 -23.46 5.14 -4.76
CA GLY A 77 -24.44 5.96 -5.48
C GLY A 77 -24.48 7.42 -5.05
N TYR A 78 -23.36 7.98 -4.59
CA TYR A 78 -23.28 9.40 -4.26
C TYR A 78 -23.53 10.28 -5.49
N ILE A 79 -24.37 11.31 -5.35
CA ILE A 79 -24.62 12.33 -6.37
C ILE A 79 -23.57 13.43 -6.18
N PHE A 80 -22.62 13.54 -7.10
CA PHE A 80 -21.58 14.57 -7.00
C PHE A 80 -22.16 15.95 -7.27
N LYS A 81 -21.69 16.96 -6.53
CA LYS A 81 -21.99 18.36 -6.83
C LYS A 81 -21.04 18.94 -7.87
N SER A 82 -19.83 18.38 -8.00
CA SER A 82 -18.85 18.89 -8.95
C SER A 82 -19.13 18.34 -10.35
N ALA A 83 -19.18 19.25 -11.32
CA ALA A 83 -19.56 18.92 -12.69
C ALA A 83 -18.57 17.94 -13.35
N ASP A 84 -17.27 18.08 -13.05
CA ASP A 84 -16.20 17.21 -13.52
C ASP A 84 -16.37 15.77 -13.01
N LEU A 85 -16.63 15.57 -11.71
CA LEU A 85 -16.83 14.23 -11.15
C LEU A 85 -18.12 13.58 -11.68
N ASN A 86 -19.20 14.33 -11.82
CA ASN A 86 -20.41 13.83 -12.48
C ASN A 86 -20.11 13.39 -13.91
N LEU A 87 -19.41 14.21 -14.69
CA LEU A 87 -19.05 13.88 -16.07
C LEU A 87 -18.15 12.65 -16.17
N ILE A 88 -17.24 12.46 -15.22
CA ILE A 88 -16.38 11.26 -15.14
C ILE A 88 -17.22 10.03 -14.82
N PHE A 89 -17.97 10.02 -13.71
CA PHE A 89 -18.64 8.82 -13.24
C PHE A 89 -19.88 8.42 -14.05
N ASN A 90 -20.59 9.37 -14.67
CA ASN A 90 -21.74 9.08 -15.54
C ASN A 90 -21.38 8.26 -16.79
N LYS A 91 -20.09 8.13 -17.13
CA LYS A 91 -19.63 7.27 -18.23
C LYS A 91 -19.63 5.79 -17.87
N TYR A 92 -19.64 5.47 -16.58
CA TYR A 92 -19.53 4.10 -16.11
C TYR A 92 -20.90 3.46 -15.90
N HIS A 93 -21.11 2.31 -16.54
CA HIS A 93 -22.38 1.58 -16.49
C HIS A 93 -22.79 1.12 -15.08
N TRP A 94 -21.83 0.94 -14.17
CA TRP A 94 -22.06 0.54 -12.79
C TRP A 94 -22.41 1.70 -11.86
N TYR A 95 -22.19 2.96 -12.28
CA TYR A 95 -22.50 4.12 -11.46
C TYR A 95 -24.00 4.43 -11.50
N SER A 96 -24.63 4.39 -10.33
CA SER A 96 -26.07 4.66 -10.17
C SER A 96 -26.28 5.76 -9.12
N PRO A 97 -26.34 7.05 -9.53
CA PRO A 97 -26.52 8.18 -8.62
C PRO A 97 -27.90 8.15 -7.94
N LYS A 98 -27.93 8.20 -6.60
CA LYS A 98 -29.18 8.10 -5.80
C LYS A 98 -29.18 8.83 -4.46
N ILE A 99 -28.01 9.09 -3.87
CA ILE A 99 -27.88 9.69 -2.53
C ILE A 99 -27.09 10.99 -2.63
N SER A 100 -27.69 12.11 -2.22
CA SER A 100 -27.02 13.42 -2.19
C SER A 100 -26.32 13.73 -0.86
N ASP A 101 -26.70 13.05 0.23
CA ASP A 101 -26.08 13.23 1.54
C ASP A 101 -24.81 12.36 1.68
N GLN A 102 -23.66 13.02 1.82
CA GLN A 102 -22.37 12.36 1.93
C GLN A 102 -22.24 11.57 3.23
N ASN A 103 -22.87 12.02 4.32
CA ASN A 103 -22.78 11.33 5.61
C ASN A 103 -23.47 9.96 5.58
N THR A 104 -24.58 9.86 4.86
CA THR A 104 -25.25 8.58 4.59
C THR A 104 -24.33 7.60 3.84
N ILE A 105 -23.55 8.09 2.88
CA ILE A 105 -22.57 7.26 2.16
C ILE A 105 -21.45 6.78 3.09
N ILE A 106 -20.85 7.68 3.87
CA ILE A 106 -19.73 7.38 4.77
C ILE A 106 -20.13 6.34 5.82
N LYS A 107 -21.36 6.40 6.34
CA LYS A 107 -21.88 5.42 7.30
C LYS A 107 -21.95 3.99 6.74
N ASN A 108 -22.01 3.83 5.42
CA ASN A 108 -22.05 2.53 4.75
C ASN A 108 -20.66 2.01 4.34
N PHE A 109 -19.60 2.80 4.54
CA PHE A 109 -18.25 2.34 4.25
C PHE A 109 -17.85 1.20 5.18
N LYS A 110 -17.21 0.18 4.60
CA LYS A 110 -16.45 -0.78 5.39
C LYS A 110 -15.23 -0.09 6.00
N GLU A 111 -14.69 -0.67 7.05
CA GLU A 111 -13.50 -0.14 7.72
C GLU A 111 -12.32 0.04 6.75
N ILE A 112 -12.04 -0.97 5.92
CA ILE A 112 -10.99 -0.91 4.89
C ILE A 112 -11.20 0.20 3.86
N GLU A 113 -12.45 0.50 3.51
CA GLU A 113 -12.80 1.57 2.56
C GLU A 113 -12.59 2.94 3.21
N SER A 114 -13.01 3.08 4.47
CA SER A 114 -12.81 4.29 5.28
C SER A 114 -11.33 4.60 5.47
N ASP A 115 -10.51 3.60 5.80
CA ASP A 115 -9.05 3.71 5.88
C ASP A 115 -8.46 4.12 4.53
N THR A 116 -8.82 3.42 3.46
CA THR A 116 -8.32 3.69 2.11
C THR A 116 -8.63 5.12 1.65
N VAL A 117 -9.87 5.59 1.84
CA VAL A 117 -10.26 6.97 1.49
C VAL A 117 -9.44 8.02 2.25
N LYS A 118 -9.15 7.78 3.53
CA LYS A 118 -8.31 8.69 4.34
C LYS A 118 -6.86 8.71 3.83
N ARG A 119 -6.30 7.54 3.51
CA ARG A 119 -4.93 7.42 2.99
C ARG A 119 -4.80 8.06 1.62
N ILE A 120 -5.74 7.85 0.69
CA ILE A 120 -5.76 8.55 -0.61
C ILE A 120 -5.83 10.07 -0.41
N ALA A 121 -6.68 10.55 0.50
CA ALA A 121 -6.80 11.98 0.77
C ALA A 121 -5.49 12.59 1.31
N PHE A 122 -4.73 11.82 2.08
CA PHE A 122 -3.41 12.21 2.58
C PHE A 122 -2.36 12.31 1.45
N PHE A 123 -2.41 11.43 0.45
CA PHE A 123 -1.57 11.54 -0.75
C PHE A 123 -2.01 12.70 -1.67
N GLU A 124 -3.30 13.01 -1.75
CA GLU A 124 -3.84 14.07 -2.62
C GLU A 124 -3.52 15.49 -2.10
N ASN A 125 -3.40 15.66 -0.78
CA ASN A 125 -3.35 16.96 -0.12
C ASN A 125 -2.07 17.16 0.70
N LYS A 126 -1.67 18.42 0.88
CA LYS A 126 -0.67 18.78 1.88
C LYS A 126 -1.30 18.66 3.28
N SER A 127 -0.67 17.89 4.16
CA SER A 127 -1.04 17.84 5.58
C SER A 127 -0.64 19.16 6.27
N ASN A 128 -1.27 19.45 7.40
CA ASN A 128 -0.85 20.53 8.29
C ASN A 128 0.38 20.15 9.12
N GLU A 129 0.84 18.90 9.02
CA GLU A 129 2.09 18.40 9.61
C GLU A 129 3.31 19.17 9.08
N LYS A 130 4.40 19.19 9.86
CA LYS A 130 5.64 19.89 9.50
C LYS A 130 6.33 19.17 8.33
N PRO A 131 6.32 19.72 7.10
CA PRO A 131 6.88 19.02 5.95
C PRO A 131 8.39 18.91 6.09
N VAL A 132 8.95 17.80 5.61
CA VAL A 132 10.40 17.72 5.38
C VAL A 132 10.71 18.51 4.11
N ASN A 133 11.64 19.47 4.20
CA ASN A 133 11.92 20.39 3.10
C ASN A 133 13.30 20.22 2.46
N HIS A 134 14.22 19.46 3.10
CA HIS A 134 15.58 19.29 2.62
C HIS A 134 16.04 17.84 2.76
N ILE A 135 16.75 17.35 1.73
CA ILE A 135 17.27 15.97 1.69
C ILE A 135 18.21 15.66 2.86
N SER A 136 18.90 16.66 3.40
CA SER A 136 19.81 16.52 4.54
C SER A 136 19.13 15.94 5.78
N ASN A 137 17.82 16.14 5.90
CA ASN A 137 17.03 15.66 7.03
C ASN A 137 16.71 14.17 6.97
N ILE A 138 16.93 13.53 5.81
CA ILE A 138 16.55 12.13 5.59
C ILE A 138 17.72 11.26 5.14
N ILE A 139 18.94 11.79 5.05
CA ILE A 139 20.12 10.96 4.74
C ILE A 139 20.35 10.01 5.92
N GLY A 140 20.36 8.70 5.64
CA GLY A 140 20.46 7.68 6.68
C GLY A 140 19.75 6.38 6.30
N LYS A 141 19.70 5.46 7.27
CA LYS A 141 18.94 4.20 7.16
C LYS A 141 17.66 4.36 7.97
N TRP A 142 16.54 4.03 7.35
CA TRP A 142 15.20 4.28 7.88
C TRP A 142 14.41 2.99 7.87
N HIS A 143 13.80 2.66 9.00
CA HIS A 143 13.13 1.39 9.21
C HIS A 143 11.65 1.60 9.58
N LEU A 144 10.77 0.80 8.99
CA LEU A 144 9.36 0.82 9.34
C LEU A 144 9.15 0.22 10.73
N GLY A 145 8.59 1.04 11.63
CA GLY A 145 8.36 0.67 13.02
C GLY A 145 9.59 0.84 13.91
N GLU A 146 9.33 1.07 15.20
CA GLU A 146 10.37 1.32 16.21
C GLU A 146 11.22 0.07 16.48
N THR A 147 10.57 -1.09 16.53
CA THR A 147 11.19 -2.40 16.75
C THR A 147 10.79 -3.36 15.64
N VAL A 148 11.62 -4.37 15.42
CA VAL A 148 11.26 -5.54 14.62
C VAL A 148 11.48 -6.80 15.42
N GLY A 149 10.72 -7.83 15.07
CA GLY A 149 11.01 -9.19 15.50
C GLY A 149 12.27 -9.73 14.80
N SER A 150 12.24 -10.98 14.38
CA SER A 150 13.32 -11.54 13.55
C SER A 150 13.27 -10.93 12.13
N GLY A 151 14.44 -10.66 11.55
CA GLY A 151 14.58 -10.10 10.20
C GLY A 151 14.53 -8.56 10.17
N TYR A 152 14.02 -7.99 9.08
CA TYR A 152 13.77 -6.56 8.95
C TYR A 152 12.41 -6.26 8.32
N ASN A 153 11.86 -5.09 8.65
CA ASN A 153 10.70 -4.51 7.99
C ASN A 153 11.12 -3.67 6.79
N ASP A 154 10.13 -3.13 6.08
CA ASP A 154 10.32 -2.13 5.03
C ASP A 154 11.34 -1.07 5.44
N ARG A 155 12.33 -0.84 4.58
CA ARG A 155 13.44 0.04 4.92
C ARG A 155 13.96 0.82 3.72
N PHE A 156 14.34 2.06 3.98
CA PHE A 156 15.00 2.93 3.01
C PHE A 156 16.43 3.24 3.44
N ILE A 157 17.32 3.31 2.47
CA ILE A 157 18.66 3.86 2.63
C ILE A 157 18.78 5.06 1.70
N PHE A 158 18.90 6.26 2.26
CA PHE A 158 19.06 7.51 1.51
C PHE A 158 20.50 8.00 1.63
N ARG A 159 21.17 8.22 0.49
CA ARG A 159 22.59 8.56 0.41
C ARG A 159 22.80 10.02 0.03
N LYS A 160 23.94 10.60 0.48
CA LYS A 160 24.32 12.01 0.20
C LYS A 160 24.33 12.37 -1.29
N ASN A 161 24.61 11.41 -2.16
CA ASN A 161 24.62 11.56 -3.62
C ASN A 161 23.22 11.52 -4.27
N LYS A 162 22.15 11.61 -3.47
CA LYS A 162 20.74 11.52 -3.91
C LYS A 162 20.32 10.15 -4.44
N GLU A 163 21.09 9.10 -4.19
CA GLU A 163 20.67 7.73 -4.46
C GLU A 163 19.92 7.14 -3.28
N TYR A 164 18.89 6.34 -3.55
CA TYR A 164 18.18 5.58 -2.53
C TYR A 164 18.08 4.09 -2.87
N THR A 165 17.86 3.27 -1.84
CA THR A 165 17.46 1.88 -2.00
C THR A 165 16.34 1.58 -1.03
N TYR A 166 15.26 0.96 -1.51
CA TYR A 166 14.18 0.43 -0.69
C TYR A 166 14.23 -1.08 -0.68
N PHE A 167 14.10 -1.67 0.50
CA PHE A 167 13.91 -3.11 0.70
C PHE A 167 12.54 -3.32 1.35
N PRO A 168 11.67 -4.17 0.80
CA PRO A 168 10.44 -4.58 1.48
C PRO A 168 10.77 -5.45 2.71
N SER A 169 9.82 -5.57 3.64
CA SER A 169 9.95 -6.50 4.78
C SER A 169 10.31 -7.92 4.34
N GLU A 170 11.18 -8.60 5.11
CA GLU A 170 11.47 -10.03 4.89
C GLU A 170 10.25 -10.93 5.17
N ALA A 171 9.32 -10.44 5.98
CA ALA A 171 8.06 -11.12 6.27
C ALA A 171 6.97 -10.84 5.22
N LYS A 172 7.29 -10.14 4.12
CA LYS A 172 6.32 -9.85 3.05
C LYS A 172 5.89 -11.13 2.36
N ASP A 173 4.59 -11.38 2.35
CA ASP A 173 3.98 -12.47 1.59
C ASP A 173 4.18 -12.28 0.09
N LEU A 174 4.55 -13.36 -0.60
CA LEU A 174 4.73 -13.41 -2.05
C LEU A 174 5.52 -12.22 -2.63
N PRO A 175 6.76 -11.96 -2.13
CA PRO A 175 7.49 -10.77 -2.54
C PRO A 175 7.83 -10.85 -4.02
N LYS A 176 7.42 -9.82 -4.79
CA LYS A 176 7.73 -9.72 -6.23
C LYS A 176 9.15 -9.23 -6.49
N TYR A 177 9.64 -8.36 -5.61
CA TYR A 177 10.96 -7.77 -5.71
C TYR A 177 11.70 -7.82 -4.38
N ALA A 178 13.02 -7.96 -4.46
CA ALA A 178 13.92 -7.93 -3.31
C ALA A 178 14.31 -6.49 -2.93
N TYR A 179 14.43 -5.61 -3.91
CA TYR A 179 14.58 -4.17 -3.71
C TYR A 179 14.28 -3.40 -4.99
N PHE A 180 14.07 -2.11 -4.82
CA PHE A 180 14.17 -1.15 -5.91
C PHE A 180 15.01 0.06 -5.50
N SER A 181 15.64 0.71 -6.47
CA SER A 181 16.55 1.82 -6.22
C SER A 181 16.53 2.83 -7.36
N GLY A 182 17.10 3.99 -7.07
CA GLY A 182 17.22 5.08 -8.03
C GLY A 182 17.58 6.37 -7.33
N GLU A 183 17.00 7.47 -7.78
CA GLU A 183 17.30 8.81 -7.29
C GLU A 183 16.12 9.40 -6.52
N TYR A 184 16.41 10.28 -5.57
CA TYR A 184 15.38 10.94 -4.79
C TYR A 184 15.57 12.45 -4.68
N GLU A 185 14.47 13.15 -4.54
CA GLU A 185 14.42 14.57 -4.23
C GLU A 185 13.28 14.88 -3.27
N ILE A 186 13.35 16.05 -2.63
CA ILE A 186 12.27 16.57 -1.80
C ILE A 186 11.78 17.86 -2.44
N SER A 187 10.47 17.93 -2.69
CA SER A 187 9.82 19.11 -3.25
C SER A 187 8.45 19.28 -2.63
N ASN A 188 8.17 20.46 -2.08
CA ASN A 188 6.83 20.83 -1.60
C ASN A 188 6.23 19.88 -0.55
N GLY A 189 7.04 19.29 0.33
CA GLY A 189 6.59 18.31 1.34
C GLY A 189 6.34 16.91 0.78
N PHE A 190 6.85 16.62 -0.42
CA PHE A 190 6.85 15.28 -1.02
C PHE A 190 8.27 14.78 -1.21
N LEU A 191 8.49 13.52 -0.85
CA LEU A 191 9.62 12.71 -1.27
C LEU A 191 9.28 12.11 -2.63
N ILE A 192 10.02 12.54 -3.64
CA ILE A 192 9.89 12.06 -5.01
C ILE A 192 10.98 11.02 -5.23
N LEU A 193 10.59 9.77 -5.46
CA LEU A 193 11.48 8.65 -5.73
C LEU A 193 11.41 8.30 -7.22
N THR A 194 12.51 8.49 -7.93
CA THR A 194 12.66 8.06 -9.31
C THR A 194 13.29 6.67 -9.32
N VAL A 195 12.47 5.64 -9.46
CA VAL A 195 12.88 4.24 -9.53
C VAL A 195 13.52 3.98 -10.90
N ASN A 196 14.80 3.61 -10.89
CA ASN A 196 15.58 3.33 -12.10
C ASN A 196 16.00 1.86 -12.21
N LYS A 197 16.04 1.15 -11.07
CA LYS A 197 16.49 -0.24 -10.99
C LYS A 197 15.55 -1.02 -10.08
N ILE A 198 15.26 -2.25 -10.48
CA ILE A 198 14.52 -3.20 -9.65
C ILE A 198 15.25 -4.54 -9.69
N ARG A 199 15.35 -5.20 -8.55
CA ARG A 199 15.78 -6.59 -8.47
C ARG A 199 14.58 -7.44 -8.08
N GLU A 200 14.11 -8.24 -9.02
CA GLU A 200 12.92 -9.08 -8.87
C GLU A 200 13.26 -10.48 -8.40
N TYR A 201 12.27 -11.16 -7.81
CA TYR A 201 12.32 -12.60 -7.66
C TYR A 201 11.74 -13.26 -8.91
N LYS A 202 12.45 -14.25 -9.46
CA LYS A 202 11.82 -15.26 -10.29
C LYS A 202 11.07 -16.21 -9.38
N HIS A 203 9.78 -16.36 -9.62
CA HIS A 203 8.93 -17.26 -8.86
C HIS A 203 8.11 -18.16 -9.77
N SER A 204 7.57 -19.24 -9.20
CA SER A 204 6.54 -20.07 -9.83
C SER A 204 5.21 -19.32 -9.91
N ASP A 205 4.29 -19.78 -10.77
CA ASP A 205 2.90 -19.30 -10.77
C ASP A 205 2.10 -19.88 -9.58
N SER A 206 2.60 -20.94 -8.96
CA SER A 206 2.06 -21.58 -7.77
C SER A 206 2.66 -21.02 -6.47
N PHE A 207 1.83 -20.95 -5.45
CA PHE A 207 2.19 -20.56 -4.09
C PHE A 207 1.56 -21.53 -3.07
N LYS A 208 2.15 -21.57 -1.88
CA LYS A 208 1.72 -22.40 -0.75
C LYS A 208 1.60 -21.56 0.53
N LEU A 209 0.84 -22.07 1.48
CA LEU A 209 0.78 -21.51 2.83
C LEU A 209 1.84 -22.10 3.74
N ALA A 210 2.22 -21.33 4.76
CA ALA A 210 3.01 -21.83 5.88
C ALA A 210 2.34 -23.07 6.51
N GLU A 211 3.15 -24.09 6.80
CA GLU A 211 2.70 -25.17 7.67
C GLU A 211 2.55 -24.65 9.11
N GLY A 212 1.44 -24.96 9.78
CA GLY A 212 1.20 -24.58 11.18
C GLY A 212 0.16 -23.49 11.44
N GLY A 213 -0.63 -23.08 10.44
CA GLY A 213 -1.82 -22.22 10.64
C GLY A 213 -1.55 -20.72 10.62
N ASN A 214 -0.32 -20.29 10.37
CA ASN A 214 -0.02 -18.90 10.06
C ASN A 214 -0.48 -18.59 8.62
N HIS A 215 -1.22 -17.51 8.42
CA HIS A 215 -1.75 -17.08 7.11
C HIS A 215 -0.68 -16.47 6.18
N THR A 216 0.55 -16.98 6.24
CA THR A 216 1.71 -16.50 5.46
C THR A 216 1.83 -17.27 4.15
N CYS A 217 2.03 -16.55 3.05
CA CYS A 217 2.03 -17.07 1.68
C CYS A 217 3.43 -17.03 1.07
N PHE A 218 3.88 -18.15 0.53
CA PHE A 218 5.19 -18.30 -0.11
C PHE A 218 5.06 -18.82 -1.53
N TRP A 219 5.91 -18.31 -2.42
CA TRP A 219 6.13 -18.95 -3.72
C TRP A 219 6.72 -20.35 -3.52
N GLU A 220 6.19 -21.35 -4.22
CA GLU A 220 6.73 -22.73 -4.10
C GLU A 220 8.19 -22.80 -4.53
N ASN A 221 8.54 -22.05 -5.58
CA ASN A 221 9.90 -21.82 -6.00
C ASN A 221 10.13 -20.31 -6.08
N GLN A 222 11.15 -19.82 -5.38
CA GLN A 222 11.58 -18.43 -5.42
C GLN A 222 13.09 -18.37 -5.57
N LYS A 223 13.57 -17.61 -6.56
CA LYS A 223 14.99 -17.35 -6.76
C LYS A 223 15.21 -15.89 -7.09
N LEU A 224 16.25 -15.31 -6.54
CA LEU A 224 16.59 -13.92 -6.80
C LEU A 224 17.10 -13.78 -8.24
N ASP A 225 16.49 -12.90 -9.04
CA ASP A 225 16.93 -12.64 -10.40
C ASP A 225 18.03 -11.55 -10.43
N LYS A 226 18.55 -11.30 -11.63
CA LYS A 226 19.45 -10.18 -11.89
C LYS A 226 18.70 -8.86 -11.72
N GLU A 227 19.39 -7.89 -11.15
CA GLU A 227 18.93 -6.50 -11.16
C GLU A 227 18.77 -6.04 -12.62
N ARG A 228 17.64 -5.38 -12.93
CA ARG A 228 17.39 -4.78 -14.23
C ARG A 228 17.18 -3.28 -14.10
N LYS A 229 17.66 -2.54 -15.11
CA LYS A 229 17.30 -1.13 -15.29
C LYS A 229 15.91 -1.03 -15.91
N LEU A 230 15.12 -0.06 -15.47
CA LEU A 230 13.84 0.25 -16.09
C LEU A 230 14.08 1.04 -17.38
N GLY A 231 13.42 0.65 -18.48
CA GLY A 231 13.49 1.39 -19.74
C GLY A 231 12.84 2.77 -19.67
N LYS A 232 11.89 2.95 -18.74
CA LYS A 232 11.33 4.24 -18.33
C LYS A 232 11.32 4.30 -16.81
N PRO A 233 11.91 5.32 -16.18
CA PRO A 233 11.85 5.47 -14.74
C PRO A 233 10.41 5.57 -14.24
N LEU A 234 10.14 4.95 -13.10
CA LEU A 234 8.87 5.10 -12.39
C LEU A 234 9.03 6.17 -11.31
N VAL A 235 8.07 7.08 -11.20
CA VAL A 235 8.10 8.15 -10.20
C VAL A 235 7.08 7.86 -9.11
N LEU A 236 7.54 7.79 -7.86
CA LEU A 236 6.71 7.63 -6.67
C LEU A 236 6.73 8.94 -5.86
N ASN A 237 5.56 9.49 -5.58
CA ASN A 237 5.38 10.74 -4.85
C ASN A 237 4.80 10.46 -3.48
N PHE A 238 5.65 10.39 -2.46
CA PHE A 238 5.22 10.17 -1.09
C PHE A 238 5.14 11.49 -0.33
N PRO A 239 4.00 11.83 0.29
CA PRO A 239 3.99 12.95 1.24
C PRO A 239 4.91 12.61 2.42
N ILE A 240 5.73 13.57 2.85
CA ILE A 240 6.77 13.37 3.87
C ILE A 240 6.78 14.48 4.93
N TYR A 241 6.77 14.07 6.21
CA TYR A 241 6.69 14.98 7.35
C TYR A 241 7.64 14.56 8.47
N HIS A 242 8.10 15.54 9.25
CA HIS A 242 8.70 15.29 10.54
C HIS A 242 7.61 14.77 11.48
N SER A 243 7.90 13.68 12.20
CA SER A 243 6.98 13.15 13.19
C SER A 243 7.18 13.85 14.54
N ASP A 244 6.08 14.13 15.25
CA ASP A 244 6.11 14.64 16.63
C ASP A 244 6.68 13.60 17.63
N PHE A 245 6.81 12.34 17.23
CA PHE A 245 7.51 11.30 18.00
C PHE A 245 9.05 11.41 17.93
N SER A 246 9.59 12.39 17.22
CA SER A 246 11.05 12.60 17.18
C SER A 246 11.53 13.14 18.52
N GLU A 247 12.42 12.38 19.16
CA GLU A 247 13.13 12.80 20.38
C GLU A 247 14.63 12.99 20.08
N ASP A 248 15.38 13.59 21.01
CA ASP A 248 16.81 13.90 20.83
C ASP A 248 17.67 12.69 20.41
N SER A 249 17.25 11.47 20.76
CA SER A 249 17.95 10.21 20.49
C SER A 249 17.44 9.44 19.27
N MET A 250 16.29 9.80 18.69
CA MET A 250 15.66 9.03 17.62
C MET A 250 14.85 9.93 16.68
N LYS A 251 15.32 10.06 15.43
CA LYS A 251 14.58 10.78 14.40
C LYS A 251 13.49 9.88 13.82
N VAL A 252 12.30 10.46 13.64
CA VAL A 252 11.15 9.77 13.06
C VAL A 252 10.57 10.63 11.94
N ILE A 253 10.42 10.03 10.77
CA ILE A 253 9.71 10.63 9.64
C ILE A 253 8.44 9.87 9.37
N ARG A 254 7.40 10.60 9.00
CA ARG A 254 6.21 10.02 8.40
C ARG A 254 6.38 10.04 6.88
N LEU A 255 6.32 8.85 6.27
CA LEU A 255 6.36 8.69 4.82
C LEU A 255 5.08 7.98 4.40
N GLY A 256 4.19 8.72 3.73
CA GLY A 256 2.83 8.24 3.50
C GLY A 256 2.10 7.94 4.82
N SER A 257 1.46 6.79 4.88
CA SER A 257 0.70 6.29 6.03
C SER A 257 1.58 5.77 7.17
N PHE A 258 2.89 5.68 6.98
CA PHE A 258 3.77 4.94 7.86
C PHE A 258 4.83 5.81 8.55
N LEU A 259 5.23 5.40 9.75
CA LEU A 259 6.34 5.99 10.50
C LEU A 259 7.61 5.17 10.27
N PHE A 260 8.67 5.88 9.87
CA PHE A 260 10.00 5.35 9.69
C PHE A 260 10.94 5.97 10.72
N TYR A 261 11.73 5.11 11.35
CA TYR A 261 12.64 5.44 12.42
C TYR A 261 14.07 5.38 11.87
N GLU A 262 14.86 6.41 12.14
CA GLU A 262 16.28 6.42 11.81
C GLU A 262 16.98 5.34 12.65
N LYS A 263 17.88 4.59 12.00
CA LYS A 263 18.61 3.50 12.63
C LYS A 263 20.07 3.51 12.17
N ASP A 264 20.95 3.19 13.10
CA ASP A 264 22.30 2.77 12.79
C ASP A 264 22.29 1.25 12.68
N PHE A 265 22.49 0.72 11.48
CA PHE A 265 22.73 -0.70 11.28
C PHE A 265 24.13 -0.86 10.68
N ASP A 266 24.94 -1.79 11.16
CA ASP A 266 26.15 -2.23 10.45
C ASP A 266 25.74 -3.01 9.19
N ASP A 267 26.40 -2.74 8.06
CA ASP A 267 26.13 -3.44 6.78
C ASP A 267 26.70 -4.87 6.75
#